data_AF-A0A8J2KKU4-F1
#
_entry.id   AF-A0A8J2KKU4-F1
#
_cell.length_a   1.000
_cell.length_b   1.000
_cell.length_c   1.000
_cell.angle_alpha   90.00
_cell.angle_beta   90.00
_cell.angle_gamma   90.00
#
_symmetry.space_group_name_H-M   'P 1'
#
loop_
_entity.id
_entity.type
_entity.pdbx_description
1 polymer ?
#
loop_
_entity_poly.entity_id
_entity_poly.type
_entity_poly.pdbx_seq_one_letter_code
_entity_poly.pdbx_strand_id
1 'polypeptide(L)' 'GFVLCVLDYDFHILDTAFLVHRPGIKRITTRMFPRAVAAQDQMIATTIMPELILLYGSRTGCQA' A
#
# COMPACT_ATOMS: atom_id res chain seq x y z
N GLY A 1 -1.56 -4.52 2.51
CA GLY A 1 -2.39 -5.67 2.09
C GLY A 1 -1.70 -6.98 2.42
N PHE A 2 -0.47 -7.16 1.94
CA PHE A 2 0.32 -8.40 2.08
C PHE A 2 0.28 -9.03 3.48
N VAL A 3 0.68 -8.30 4.54
CA VAL A 3 0.72 -8.85 5.91
C VAL A 3 -0.64 -9.39 6.36
N LEU A 4 -1.73 -8.65 6.13
CA LEU A 4 -3.08 -9.09 6.50
C LEU A 4 -3.51 -10.32 5.69
N CYS A 5 -3.14 -10.41 4.41
CA CYS A 5 -3.37 -11.59 3.58
C CYS A 5 -2.61 -12.82 4.07
N VAL A 6 -1.32 -12.65 4.40
CA VAL A 6 -0.47 -13.73 4.91
C VAL A 6 -0.98 -14.25 6.25
N LEU A 7 -1.48 -13.35 7.10
CA LEU A 7 -2.09 -13.67 8.39
C LEU A 7 -3.54 -14.15 8.31
N ASP A 8 -4.08 -14.38 7.10
CA ASP A 8 -5.44 -14.90 6.86
C ASP A 8 -6.57 -14.03 7.45
N TYR A 9 -6.39 -12.71 7.41
CA TYR A 9 -7.45 -11.78 7.81
C TYR A 9 -8.50 -11.64 6.71
N ASP A 10 -9.76 -11.83 7.08
CA ASP A 10 -10.91 -11.45 6.27
C ASP A 10 -11.10 -9.93 6.27
N PHE A 11 -10.98 -9.32 5.09
CA PHE A 11 -11.19 -7.89 4.91
C PHE A 11 -12.69 -7.58 4.86
N HIS A 12 -13.29 -7.29 6.01
CA HIS A 12 -14.64 -6.72 6.06
C HIS A 12 -14.55 -5.21 5.82
N ILE A 13 -14.74 -4.78 4.57
CA ILE A 13 -14.96 -3.37 4.25
C ILE A 13 -16.35 -3.02 4.76
N LEU A 14 -16.42 -2.47 5.99
CA LEU A 14 -17.68 -2.21 6.69
C LEU A 14 -18.54 -1.09 6.08
N ASP A 15 -17.94 -0.25 5.23
CA ASP A 15 -18.61 0.64 4.29
C ASP A 15 -17.53 1.19 3.36
N THR A 16 -17.90 1.77 2.22
CA THR A 16 -16.99 2.68 1.52
C THR A 16 -16.79 3.90 2.40
N ALA A 17 -15.89 3.81 3.38
CA ALA A 17 -15.34 4.97 4.06
C ALA A 17 -14.54 5.72 2.99
N PHE A 18 -15.26 6.50 2.17
CA PHE A 18 -14.66 7.59 1.43
C PHE A 18 -13.81 8.30 2.48
N LEU A 19 -12.49 8.29 2.30
CA LEU A 19 -11.64 9.28 2.92
C LEU A 19 -12.17 10.61 2.37
N VAL A 20 -13.20 11.16 3.01
CA VAL A 20 -13.83 12.40 2.61
C VAL A 20 -12.80 13.46 2.91
N HIS A 21 -11.94 13.68 1.92
CA HIS A 21 -11.25 14.93 1.78
C HIS A 21 -12.32 16.02 1.88
N ARG A 22 -12.04 17.08 2.66
CA ARG A 22 -12.93 18.25 2.75
C ARG A 22 -13.47 18.57 1.34
N PRO A 23 -14.79 18.80 1.19
CA PRO A 23 -15.35 19.17 -0.10
C PRO A 23 -14.65 20.44 -0.59
N GLY A 24 -13.86 20.27 -1.63
CA GLY A 24 -13.05 21.29 -2.24
C GLY A 24 -12.54 20.71 -3.55
N ILE A 25 -12.64 21.49 -4.63
CA ILE A 25 -12.05 21.10 -5.91
C ILE A 25 -10.56 20.93 -5.65
N LYS A 26 -10.06 19.68 -5.65
CA LYS A 26 -8.63 19.37 -5.68
C LYS A 26 -8.10 19.99 -6.98
N ARG A 27 -7.64 21.25 -6.90
CA ARG A 27 -6.85 21.85 -7.95
C ARG A 27 -5.62 20.98 -8.06
N ILE A 28 -5.50 20.24 -9.16
CA ILE A 28 -4.32 19.44 -9.46
C ILE A 28 -3.17 20.45 -9.60
N THR A 29 -2.50 20.76 -8.49
CA THR A 29 -1.21 21.40 -8.54
C THR A 29 -0.26 20.29 -8.95
N THR A 30 0.12 20.28 -10.22
CA THR A 30 1.01 19.31 -10.87
C THR A 30 2.40 19.32 -10.24
N ARG A 31 2.51 18.86 -8.99
CA ARG A 31 3.76 18.42 -8.39
C ARG A 31 3.67 16.91 -8.25
N MET A 32 3.58 16.22 -9.38
CA MET A 32 4.02 14.83 -9.41
C MET A 32 5.52 14.87 -9.16
N PHE A 33 5.98 14.15 -8.13
CA PHE A 33 7.39 13.94 -7.85
C PHE A 33 7.77 12.54 -8.34
N PRO A 34 7.83 12.28 -9.67
CA PRO A 34 8.00 10.94 -10.21
C PRO A 34 9.28 10.26 -9.70
N ARG A 35 10.34 11.04 -9.45
CA ARG A 35 11.59 10.54 -8.85
C ARG A 35 11.40 10.08 -7.41
N ALA A 36 10.63 10.81 -6.60
CA ALA A 36 10.40 10.44 -5.21
C ALA A 36 9.52 9.17 -5.12
N VAL A 37 8.50 9.07 -5.98
CA VAL A 37 7.66 7.87 -6.11
C VAL A 37 8.51 6.67 -6.54
N ALA A 38 9.31 6.80 -7.59
CA ALA A 38 10.18 5.72 -8.05
C ALA A 38 11.21 5.28 -6.99
N ALA A 39 11.80 6.22 -6.26
CA ALA A 39 12.72 5.91 -5.16
C ALA A 39 12.02 5.17 -4.01
N GLN A 40 10.78 5.58 -3.69
CA GLN A 40 9.96 4.90 -2.70
C GLN A 40 9.59 3.48 -3.15
N ASP A 41 9.14 3.30 -4.39
CA ASP A 41 8.78 1.99 -4.95
C ASP A 41 10.00 1.05 -4.96
N GLN A 42 11.18 1.57 -5.29
CA GLN A 42 12.43 0.81 -5.21
C GLN A 42 12.71 0.37 -3.77
N MET A 43 12.63 1.28 -2.78
CA MET A 43 12.84 0.94 -1.37
C MET A 43 11.83 -0.10 -0.86
N ILE A 44 10.57 -0.01 -1.30
CA ILE A 44 9.54 -0.99 -0.96
C ILE A 44 9.95 -2.37 -1.48
N ALA A 45 10.34 -2.45 -2.76
CA ALA A 45 10.69 -3.72 -3.39
C ALA A 45 11.99 -4.34 -2.84
N THR A 46 13.02 -3.52 -2.55
CA THR A 46 14.35 -4.03 -2.19
C THR A 46 14.57 -4.22 -0.69
N THR A 47 13.82 -3.50 0.14
CA THR A 47 14.05 -3.47 1.60
C THR A 47 12.81 -3.88 2.35
N ILE A 48 11.68 -3.21 2.14
CA ILE A 48 10.50 -3.43 2.97
C ILE A 48 9.90 -4.82 2.71
N MET A 49 9.72 -5.22 1.44
CA MET A 49 9.09 -6.49 1.11
C MET A 49 9.89 -7.73 1.56
N PRO A 50 11.22 -7.81 1.35
CA PRO A 50 12.02 -8.91 1.89
C PRO A 50 11.91 -9.04 3.42
N GLU A 51 11.93 -7.93 4.15
CA GLU A 51 11.79 -7.92 5.61
C GLU A 51 10.40 -8.40 6.04
N LEU A 52 9.33 -7.98 5.33
CA LEU A 52 7.98 -8.46 5.59
C LEU A 52 7.85 -9.97 5.33
N ILE A 53 8.47 -10.50 4.28
CA ILE A 53 8.49 -11.95 4.00
C ILE A 53 9.28 -12.70 5.08
N LEU A 54 10.39 -12.14 5.56
CA LEU A 54 11.18 -12.73 6.64
C LEU A 54 10.39 -12.81 7.95
N LEU A 55 9.64 -11.75 8.27
CA LEU A 55 8.87 -11.64 9.52
C LEU A 55 7.58 -12.46 9.52
N TYR A 56 6.84 -12.46 8.41
CA TYR A 56 5.49 -13.01 8.35
C TYR A 56 5.37 -14.25 7.46
N GLY A 57 6.39 -14.56 6.66
CA GLY A 57 6.38 -15.65 5.69
C GLY A 57 5.74 -15.27 4.35
N SER A 58 5.45 -16.28 3.54
CA SER A 58 4.78 -16.13 2.25
C SER A 58 3.61 -17.11 2.16
N ARG A 59 2.54 -16.68 1.48
CA ARG A 59 1.33 -17.48 1.26
C ARG A 59 0.90 -17.35 -0.20
N THR A 60 0.53 -18.48 -0.80
CA THR A 60 0.04 -18.51 -2.18
C THR A 60 -1.20 -17.62 -2.33
N GLY A 61 -1.20 -16.74 -3.33
CA GLY A 61 -2.27 -15.75 -3.55
C GLY A 61 -2.05 -14.40 -2.87
N CYS A 62 -1.09 -14.26 -1.94
CA CYS A 62 -0.72 -12.97 -1.37
C CYS A 62 0.42 -12.34 -2.18
N GLN A 63 0.16 -11.18 -2.80
CA GLN A 63 1.16 -10.46 -3.60
C GLN A 63 1.76 -9.28 -2.85
N ALA A 64 3.05 -9.09 -3.06
CA ALA A 64 3.83 -7.93 -2.67
C ALA A 64 3.61 -6.78 -3.66
#